data_AF-A0A2P2BSS8-F1
#
_entry.id   AF-A0A2P2BSS8-F1
#
_cell.length_a   1.000
_cell.length_b   1.000
_cell.length_c   1.000
_cell.angle_alpha   90.00
_cell.angle_beta   90.00
_cell.angle_gamma   90.00
#
_symmetry.space_group_name_H-M   'P 1'
#
loop_
_entity.id
_entity.type
_entity.pdbx_description
1 polymer ?
#
loop_
_entity_poly.entity_id
_entity_poly.type
_entity_poly.pdbx_seq_one_letter_code
_entity_poly.pdbx_strand_id
1 'polypeptide(L)'
;MTANERIKIFLQLQNKNLKFQDIADKMEIKPQTLRSYLNKKGYKLTNGKYELKDDIKEEKKQIEFNEIKNTKIEKKENVKKIILKEKHKNLKEIRK
;
A
#
# COMPACT_ATOMS: atom_id res chain seq x y z
N MET A 1 -11.49 23.84 0.26
CA MET A 1 -12.01 22.47 0.42
C MET A 1 -11.16 21.69 1.42
N THR A 2 -11.81 21.09 2.40
CA THR A 2 -11.20 20.18 3.37
C THR A 2 -10.94 18.80 2.76
N ALA A 3 -10.09 17.98 3.40
CA ALA A 3 -9.84 16.61 2.94
C ALA A 3 -11.11 15.74 2.92
N ASN A 4 -12.03 15.97 3.86
CA ASN A 4 -13.30 15.23 3.93
C ASN A 4 -14.21 15.56 2.74
N GLU A 5 -14.32 16.84 2.38
CA GLU A 5 -15.09 17.26 1.20
C GLU A 5 -14.50 16.68 -0.09
N ARG A 6 -13.16 16.69 -0.21
CA ARG A 6 -12.46 16.11 -1.35
C ARG A 6 -12.80 14.63 -1.52
N ILE A 7 -12.83 13.86 -0.43
CA ILE A 7 -13.20 12.43 -0.49
C ILE A 7 -14.67 12.25 -0.91
N LYS A 8 -15.60 13.07 -0.39
CA LYS A 8 -17.01 13.01 -0.79
C LYS A 8 -17.18 13.26 -2.30
N ILE A 9 -16.53 14.30 -2.81
CA ILE A 9 -16.56 14.65 -4.25
C ILE A 9 -15.95 13.51 -5.08
N PHE A 10 -14.83 12.96 -4.63
CA PHE A 10 -14.18 11.83 -5.30
C PHE A 10 -15.12 10.63 -5.45
N LEU A 11 -15.81 10.22 -4.36
CA LEU A 11 -16.74 9.08 -4.39
C LEU A 11 -17.93 9.33 -5.34
N GLN A 12 -18.45 10.56 -5.37
CA GLN A 12 -19.51 10.95 -6.31
C GLN A 12 -19.04 10.87 -7.77
N LEU A 13 -17.80 11.25 -8.06
CA LEU A 13 -17.23 11.21 -9.41
C LEU A 13 -16.85 9.79 -9.83
N GLN A 14 -16.38 8.95 -8.91
CA GLN A 14 -16.13 7.53 -9.15
C GLN A 14 -17.41 6.80 -9.59
N ASN A 15 -18.55 7.12 -8.98
CA ASN A 15 -19.85 6.55 -9.37
C ASN A 15 -20.29 6.95 -10.78
N LYS A 16 -19.68 7.98 -11.38
CA LYS A 16 -19.89 8.41 -12.77
C LYS A 16 -18.93 7.74 -13.76
N ASN A 17 -18.25 6.64 -13.36
CA ASN A 17 -17.26 5.93 -14.18
C ASN A 17 -16.06 6.78 -14.64
N LEU A 18 -15.72 7.84 -13.90
CA LEU A 18 -14.49 8.60 -14.15
C LEU A 18 -13.26 7.86 -13.61
N LYS A 19 -12.13 7.94 -14.33
CA LYS A 19 -10.89 7.34 -13.87
C LYS A 19 -10.33 8.11 -12.69
N PHE A 20 -9.63 7.41 -11.81
CA PHE A 20 -8.99 7.99 -10.63
C PHE A 20 -8.12 9.22 -10.96
N GLN A 21 -7.35 9.14 -12.04
CA GLN A 21 -6.43 10.20 -12.46
C GLN A 21 -7.19 11.44 -12.93
N ASP A 22 -8.19 11.28 -13.78
CA ASP A 22 -9.04 12.38 -14.27
C ASP A 22 -9.75 13.10 -13.12
N ILE A 23 -10.18 12.35 -12.10
CA ILE A 23 -10.81 12.92 -10.90
C ILE A 23 -9.78 13.73 -10.09
N ALA A 24 -8.56 13.21 -9.93
CA ALA A 24 -7.49 13.89 -9.22
C ALA A 24 -7.11 15.21 -9.92
N ASP A 25 -7.00 15.17 -11.25
CA ASP A 25 -6.68 16.34 -12.09
C ASP A 25 -7.80 17.39 -12.01
N LYS A 26 -9.08 16.97 -12.07
CA LYS A 26 -10.24 17.85 -11.92
C LYS A 26 -10.30 18.54 -10.55
N MET A 27 -9.75 17.90 -9.53
CA MET A 27 -9.71 18.42 -8.16
C MET A 27 -8.41 19.19 -7.87
N GLU A 28 -7.54 19.35 -8.87
CA GLU A 28 -6.22 20.00 -8.77
C GLU A 28 -5.35 19.41 -7.64
N ILE A 29 -5.43 18.09 -7.45
CA ILE A 29 -4.66 17.37 -6.44
C ILE A 29 -3.83 16.28 -7.08
N LYS A 30 -2.62 16.09 -6.56
CA LYS A 30 -1.79 14.97 -7.00
C LYS A 30 -2.50 13.64 -6.69
N PRO A 31 -2.52 12.67 -7.61
CA PRO A 31 -3.09 11.34 -7.39
C PRO A 31 -2.58 10.67 -6.09
N GLN A 32 -1.30 10.84 -5.77
CA GLN A 32 -0.69 10.34 -4.53
C GLN A 32 -1.35 10.92 -3.26
N THR A 33 -1.71 12.21 -3.29
CA THR A 33 -2.31 12.91 -2.16
C THR A 33 -3.74 12.44 -1.95
N LEU A 34 -4.49 12.26 -3.04
CA LEU A 34 -5.83 11.69 -3.02
C LEU A 34 -5.82 10.27 -2.44
N ARG A 35 -4.86 9.42 -2.84
CA ARG A 35 -4.66 8.09 -2.23
C ARG A 35 -4.40 8.19 -0.73
N SER A 36 -3.56 9.13 -0.29
CA SER A 36 -3.28 9.33 1.14
C SER A 36 -4.54 9.70 1.92
N TYR A 37 -5.39 10.57 1.37
CA TYR A 37 -6.66 10.95 2.00
C TYR A 37 -7.64 9.78 2.10
N LEU A 38 -7.77 8.98 1.04
CA LEU A 38 -8.58 7.77 1.02
C LEU A 38 -8.10 6.76 2.07
N ASN A 39 -6.79 6.48 2.11
CA ASN A 39 -6.19 5.56 3.08
C ASN A 39 -6.39 6.02 4.53
N LYS A 40 -6.24 7.32 4.80
CA LYS A 40 -6.48 7.91 6.13
C LYS A 40 -7.92 7.75 6.60
N LYS A 41 -8.87 7.61 5.68
CA LYS A 41 -10.29 7.38 5.97
C LYS A 41 -10.70 5.91 5.86
N GLY A 42 -9.75 5.01 5.64
CA GLY A 42 -10.02 3.58 5.56
C GLY A 42 -10.60 3.11 4.24
N TYR A 43 -10.55 3.91 3.16
CA TYR A 43 -10.94 3.44 1.84
C TYR A 43 -9.85 2.58 1.21
N LYS A 44 -10.25 1.54 0.48
CA LYS A 44 -9.38 0.66 -0.30
C LYS A 44 -9.93 0.43 -1.68
N LEU A 45 -9.05 0.16 -2.63
CA LEU A 45 -9.44 -0.23 -3.98
C LEU A 45 -9.84 -1.71 -3.99
N THR A 46 -11.11 -1.98 -4.30
CA THR A 46 -11.73 -3.30 -4.44
C THR A 46 -12.45 -3.34 -5.78
N ASN A 47 -12.22 -4.37 -6.60
CA ASN A 47 -12.87 -4.52 -7.91
C ASN A 47 -12.82 -3.25 -8.80
N GLY A 48 -11.73 -2.49 -8.73
CA GLY A 48 -11.53 -1.25 -9.50
C GLY A 48 -12.23 0.00 -8.94
N LYS A 49 -12.87 -0.08 -7.77
CA LYS A 49 -13.52 1.04 -7.08
C LYS A 49 -13.02 1.19 -5.65
N TYR A 50 -12.94 2.42 -5.16
CA TYR A 50 -12.62 2.67 -3.76
C TYR A 50 -13.85 2.50 -2.89
N GLU A 51 -13.75 1.62 -1.90
CA GLU A 51 -14.82 1.26 -0.95
C GLU A 51 -14.26 1.26 0.48
N LEU A 52 -15.14 1.43 1.47
CA LEU A 52 -14.74 1.47 2.87
C LEU A 52 -14.28 0.08 3.31
N LYS A 53 -13.15 0.01 4.01
CA LYS A 53 -12.60 -1.26 4.51
C LYS A 53 -13.58 -2.02 5.42
N ASP A 54 -14.43 -1.31 6.15
CA ASP A 54 -15.42 -1.94 7.04
C ASP A 54 -16.60 -2.56 6.28
N ASP A 55 -16.84 -2.13 5.03
CA ASP A 55 -17.82 -2.73 4.13
C ASP A 55 -17.23 -3.93 3.38
N ILE A 56 -15.89 -3.98 3.23
CA ILE A 56 -15.14 -5.15 2.77
C ILE A 56 -15.05 -6.17 3.90
N LYS A 57 -16.19 -6.69 4.36
CA LYS A 57 -16.28 -7.87 5.25
C LYS A 57 -16.03 -9.17 4.49
N GLU A 58 -15.08 -9.18 3.57
CA GLU A 58 -14.59 -10.44 3.02
C GLU A 58 -13.57 -11.00 4.00
N GLU A 59 -14.02 -12.03 4.71
CA GLU A 59 -13.26 -13.14 5.28
C GLU A 59 -11.76 -13.07 5.00
N LYS A 60 -11.01 -12.45 5.90
CA LYS A 60 -9.56 -12.61 5.90
C LYS A 60 -9.24 -14.04 6.31
N LYS A 61 -9.31 -14.98 5.36
CA LYS A 61 -8.59 -16.24 5.46
C LYS A 61 -7.11 -15.87 5.56
N GLN A 62 -6.61 -15.98 6.77
CA GLN A 62 -5.21 -15.87 7.09
C GLN A 62 -4.45 -16.86 6.21
N ILE A 63 -3.64 -16.33 5.28
CA ILE A 63 -2.78 -17.18 4.45
C ILE A 63 -1.65 -17.61 5.38
N GLU A 64 -1.69 -18.86 5.84
CA GLU A 64 -0.61 -19.47 6.60
C GLU A 64 0.68 -19.41 5.79
N PHE A 65 1.74 -18.94 6.43
CA PHE A 65 3.05 -18.80 5.83
C PHE A 65 3.74 -20.17 5.86
N ASN A 66 3.50 -21.02 4.86
CA ASN A 66 4.37 -22.17 4.66
C ASN A 66 5.69 -21.68 4.08
N GLU A 67 6.71 -21.59 4.93
CA GLU A 67 8.10 -21.37 4.54
C GLU A 67 8.50 -22.42 3.48
N ILE A 68 8.56 -22.00 2.21
CA ILE A 68 9.10 -22.81 1.13
C ILE A 68 10.61 -22.87 1.33
N LYS A 69 11.07 -23.90 2.03
CA LYS A 69 12.49 -24.23 2.14
C LYS A 69 13.05 -24.57 0.76
N ASN A 70 14.01 -23.77 0.33
CA ASN A 70 15.13 -24.10 -0.56
C ASN A 70 14.80 -24.77 -1.91
N THR A 71 14.72 -23.96 -2.97
CA THR A 71 15.39 -24.32 -4.23
C THR A 71 16.20 -23.14 -4.73
N LYS A 72 17.50 -23.41 -4.96
CA LYS A 72 18.51 -22.47 -5.46
C LYS A 72 18.01 -21.78 -6.72
N ILE A 73 17.85 -20.46 -6.68
CA ILE A 73 17.77 -19.63 -7.88
C ILE A 73 19.11 -18.93 -8.02
N GLU A 74 19.82 -19.27 -9.09
CA GLU A 74 21.13 -18.75 -9.44
C GLU A 74 21.11 -17.22 -9.56
N LYS A 75 22.09 -16.61 -8.93
CA LYS A 75 22.32 -15.17 -8.90
C LYS A 75 22.58 -14.66 -10.31
N LYS A 76 21.79 -13.69 -10.79
CA LYS A 76 22.28 -12.66 -11.70
C LYS A 76 22.13 -11.30 -11.06
N GLU A 77 23.29 -10.66 -10.90
CA GLU A 77 23.53 -9.38 -10.26
C GLU A 77 22.85 -8.23 -11.01
N ASN A 78 22.08 -7.42 -10.29
CA ASN A 78 22.27 -5.97 -10.17
C ASN A 78 21.08 -5.40 -9.41
N VAL A 79 21.30 -4.78 -8.24
CA VAL A 79 20.78 -3.45 -7.87
C VAL A 79 21.40 -3.08 -6.51
N LYS A 80 22.33 -2.11 -6.59
CA LYS A 80 22.74 -1.08 -5.62
C LYS A 80 22.52 -1.32 -4.12
N LYS A 81 23.65 -1.37 -3.41
CA LYS A 81 23.79 -1.42 -1.94
C LYS A 81 23.12 -0.23 -1.20
N ILE A 82 22.28 -0.59 -0.23
CA ILE A 82 22.40 -0.37 1.24
C ILE A 82 22.64 1.07 1.74
N ILE A 83 21.81 1.54 2.70
CA ILE A 83 22.19 1.88 4.09
C ILE A 83 20.91 1.99 4.95
N LEU A 84 20.65 1.00 5.80
CA LEU A 84 20.13 1.25 7.15
C LEU A 84 21.09 0.56 8.12
N LYS A 85 21.78 1.36 8.93
CA LYS A 85 22.76 0.94 9.91
C LYS A 85 22.04 0.26 11.09
N GLU A 86 22.15 -1.06 11.16
CA GLU A 86 22.02 -1.79 12.42
C GLU A 86 23.21 -1.45 13.33
N LYS A 87 22.93 -0.74 14.42
CA LYS A 87 23.74 -0.81 15.64
C LYS A 87 22.81 -1.31 16.73
N HIS A 88 23.01 -2.53 17.20
CA HIS A 88 23.31 -2.82 18.60
C HIS A 88 23.32 -4.34 18.89
N LYS A 89 24.50 -4.81 19.30
CA LYS A 89 24.76 -5.89 20.28
C LYS A 89 24.32 -7.32 19.92
N ASN A 90 25.28 -8.11 19.46
CA ASN A 90 25.80 -9.25 20.24
C ASN A 90 27.06 -9.81 19.59
N LEU A 91 28.24 -9.44 20.11
CA LEU A 91 29.42 -10.29 20.01
C LEU A 91 29.66 -10.84 21.42
N LYS A 92 28.88 -11.87 21.78
CA LYS A 92 29.31 -12.87 22.74
C LYS A 92 29.66 -14.12 21.94
N GLU A 93 30.73 -14.75 22.41
CA GLU A 93 31.16 -16.11 22.13
C GLU A 93 32.31 -16.37 21.13
N ILE A 94 33.46 -16.62 21.77
CA ILE A 94 34.29 -17.82 21.64
C ILE A 94 35.16 -17.92 20.38
N ARG A 95 36.45 -17.66 20.57
CA ARG A 95 37.49 -18.50 19.98
C ARG A 95 38.16 -19.30 21.10
N LYS A 96 38.03 -20.62 20.98
CA LYS A 96 38.87 -21.66 21.57
C LYS A 96 40.34 -21.41 21.23
#